data_AF-A0A167C0S1-F1
#
_entry.id   AF-A0A167C0S1-F1
#
_cell.length_a   1.000
_cell.length_b   1.000
_cell.length_c   1.000
_cell.angle_alpha   90.00
_cell.angle_beta   90.00
_cell.angle_gamma   90.00
#
_symmetry.space_group_name_H-M   'P 1'
#
loop_
_entity.id
_entity.type
_entity.pdbx_description
1 polymer ?
#
loop_
_entity_poly.entity_id
_entity_poly.type
_entity_poly.pdbx_seq_one_letter_code
_entity_poly.pdbx_strand_id
1 'polypeptide(L)'
;MILKKRAFLPIISSLIIGYSSNSFAATTWVPISNGSVSFVIPLIPDETFPSPINMRKVVSGNTVSFFWDDIKHASKYLVQGLNSAGQWVDLKVVYSNQVTIDSTFNDYFQLRVTACNYNSCKGTGIASRSYAFNKKVIFIHTDLLGSPVVESH
;
A
#
# COMPACT_ATOMS: atom_id res chain seq x y z
N MET A 1 13.40 -56.52 -32.81
CA MET A 1 14.10 -55.24 -32.58
C MET A 1 13.26 -54.11 -33.16
N ILE A 2 12.45 -53.42 -32.34
CA ILE A 2 11.73 -52.19 -32.73
C ILE A 2 11.81 -51.22 -31.55
N LEU A 3 12.48 -50.08 -31.76
CA LEU A 3 12.78 -49.06 -30.75
C LEU A 3 11.53 -48.29 -30.32
N LYS A 4 11.26 -48.23 -29.01
CA LYS A 4 10.34 -47.24 -28.40
C LYS A 4 11.02 -45.87 -28.40
N LYS A 5 10.55 -44.93 -29.23
CA LYS A 5 10.92 -43.51 -29.14
C LYS A 5 10.30 -42.91 -27.86
N ARG A 6 11.14 -42.53 -26.89
CA ARG A 6 10.74 -41.68 -25.77
C ARG A 6 10.67 -40.23 -26.26
N ALA A 7 9.47 -39.66 -26.26
CA ALA A 7 9.27 -38.23 -26.53
C ALA A 7 9.74 -37.44 -25.30
N PHE A 8 10.75 -36.59 -25.50
CA PHE A 8 11.18 -35.58 -24.53
C PHE A 8 10.20 -34.41 -24.58
N LEU A 9 9.50 -34.15 -23.47
CA LEU A 9 8.68 -32.95 -23.27
C LEU A 9 9.59 -31.79 -22.83
N PRO A 10 9.63 -30.65 -23.55
CA PRO A 10 10.38 -29.49 -23.10
C PRO A 10 9.66 -28.82 -21.92
N ILE A 11 10.37 -28.68 -20.80
CA ILE A 11 9.93 -27.92 -19.63
C ILE A 11 9.98 -26.44 -20.03
N ILE A 12 8.84 -25.87 -20.37
CA ILE A 12 8.69 -24.42 -20.59
C ILE A 12 8.74 -23.77 -19.21
N SER A 13 9.92 -23.29 -18.83
CA SER A 13 10.10 -22.45 -17.64
C SER A 13 9.55 -21.07 -17.96
N SER A 14 8.27 -20.85 -17.62
CA SER A 14 7.63 -19.55 -17.71
C SER A 14 8.23 -18.61 -16.66
N LEU A 15 9.14 -17.75 -17.09
CA LEU A 15 9.66 -16.64 -16.29
C LEU A 15 8.53 -15.63 -16.08
N ILE A 16 7.86 -15.69 -14.93
CA ILE A 16 6.86 -14.70 -14.53
C ILE A 16 7.63 -13.43 -14.12
N ILE A 17 7.83 -12.53 -15.08
CA ILE A 17 8.28 -11.17 -14.78
C ILE A 17 7.09 -10.46 -14.15
N GLY A 18 7.09 -10.35 -12.82
CA GLY A 18 6.13 -9.54 -12.08
C GLY A 18 6.35 -8.06 -12.37
N TYR A 19 5.72 -7.54 -13.42
CA TYR A 19 5.62 -6.10 -13.64
C TYR A 19 4.74 -5.52 -12.53
N SER A 20 5.36 -4.89 -11.53
CA SER A 20 4.64 -4.02 -10.61
C SER A 20 4.47 -2.67 -11.29
N SER A 21 3.42 -2.52 -12.09
CA SER A 21 3.01 -1.21 -12.57
C SER A 21 2.49 -0.40 -11.37
N ASN A 22 3.10 0.75 -11.13
CA ASN A 22 2.55 1.74 -10.23
C ASN A 22 1.24 2.23 -10.85
N SER A 23 0.14 2.16 -10.11
CA SER A 23 -1.15 2.66 -10.54
C SER A 23 -1.44 3.98 -9.84
N PHE A 24 -2.19 4.84 -10.53
CA PHE A 24 -2.77 6.03 -9.90
C PHE A 24 -4.16 5.69 -9.37
N ALA A 25 -4.62 6.48 -8.39
CA ALA A 25 -5.99 6.42 -7.90
C ALA A 25 -6.95 6.69 -9.06
N ALA A 26 -7.88 5.77 -9.33
CA ALA A 26 -8.77 5.87 -10.48
C ALA A 26 -9.98 6.79 -10.21
N THR A 27 -9.74 8.11 -10.19
CA THR A 27 -10.83 9.10 -10.14
C THR A 27 -11.77 8.87 -11.31
N THR A 28 -13.06 8.72 -11.01
CA THR A 28 -14.08 8.63 -12.05
C THR A 28 -14.54 10.02 -12.45
N TRP A 29 -14.44 10.31 -13.74
CA TRP A 29 -14.83 11.60 -14.32
C TRP A 29 -16.14 11.45 -15.07
N VAL A 30 -17.11 12.32 -14.75
CA VAL A 30 -18.42 12.37 -15.42
C VAL A 30 -18.35 13.45 -16.50
N PRO A 31 -18.49 13.10 -17.79
CA PRO A 31 -18.55 14.08 -18.85
C PRO A 31 -19.91 14.78 -18.88
N ILE A 32 -19.89 16.09 -19.06
CA ILE A 32 -21.09 16.91 -19.22
C ILE A 32 -20.93 17.70 -20.53
N SER A 33 -21.94 17.60 -21.39
CA SER A 33 -21.97 18.33 -22.66
C SER A 33 -23.28 19.11 -22.81
N ASN A 34 -23.19 20.34 -23.31
CA ASN A 34 -24.32 21.17 -23.68
C ASN A 34 -23.98 21.95 -24.96
N GLY A 35 -24.53 21.50 -26.09
CA GLY A 35 -24.16 22.01 -27.41
C GLY A 35 -22.67 21.84 -27.67
N SER A 36 -21.97 22.95 -27.93
CA SER A 36 -20.52 22.96 -28.21
C SER A 36 -19.63 23.00 -26.96
N VAL A 37 -20.21 23.12 -25.76
CA VAL A 37 -19.45 23.16 -24.51
C VAL A 37 -19.36 21.75 -23.91
N SER A 38 -18.16 21.33 -23.53
CA SER A 38 -17.90 20.07 -22.83
C SER A 38 -16.95 20.29 -21.66
N PHE A 39 -17.26 19.70 -20.52
CA PHE A 39 -16.39 19.67 -19.34
C PHE A 39 -16.54 18.35 -18.59
N VAL A 40 -15.60 18.07 -17.69
CA VAL A 40 -15.62 16.88 -16.84
C VAL A 40 -15.68 17.28 -15.38
N ILE A 41 -16.47 16.55 -14.59
CA ILE A 41 -16.54 16.72 -13.14
C ILE A 41 -16.11 15.43 -12.45
N PRO A 42 -15.44 15.49 -11.29
CA PRO A 42 -15.13 14.29 -10.54
C PRO A 42 -16.41 13.73 -9.90
N LEU A 43 -16.61 12.41 -10.00
CA LEU A 43 -17.63 11.72 -9.20
C LEU A 43 -17.19 11.74 -7.74
N ILE A 44 -18.06 12.22 -6.86
CA ILE A 44 -17.86 12.19 -5.41
C ILE A 44 -18.91 11.24 -4.84
N PRO A 45 -18.54 10.00 -4.51
CA PRO A 45 -19.46 9.06 -3.89
C PRO A 45 -19.91 9.57 -2.51
N ASP A 46 -21.19 9.39 -2.20
CA ASP A 46 -21.74 9.61 -0.85
C ASP A 46 -21.42 8.43 0.08
N GLU A 47 -21.05 7.28 -0.48
CA GLU A 47 -20.67 6.09 0.27
C GLU A 47 -19.23 6.16 0.79
N THR A 48 -19.01 5.53 1.94
CA THR A 48 -17.68 5.37 2.52
C THR A 48 -16.86 4.38 1.71
N PHE A 49 -15.65 4.76 1.29
CA PHE A 49 -14.75 3.84 0.60
C PHE A 49 -14.37 2.64 1.47
N PRO A 50 -14.27 1.44 0.87
CA PRO A 50 -13.74 0.27 1.55
C PRO A 50 -12.26 0.48 1.91
N SER A 51 -11.77 -0.31 2.86
CA SER A 51 -10.37 -0.24 3.25
C SER A 51 -9.45 -0.77 2.13
N PRO A 52 -8.31 -0.11 1.86
CA PRO A 52 -7.31 -0.65 0.95
C PRO A 52 -6.83 -2.05 1.39
N ILE A 53 -6.74 -2.97 0.42
CA ILE A 53 -6.36 -4.37 0.61
C ILE A 53 -5.06 -4.71 -0.15
N ASN A 54 -4.58 -5.95 0.05
CA ASN A 54 -3.41 -6.50 -0.64
C ASN A 54 -2.15 -5.62 -0.50
N MET A 55 -1.99 -5.01 0.67
CA MET A 55 -0.81 -4.23 1.00
C MET A 55 0.44 -5.12 0.89
N ARG A 56 1.41 -4.68 0.09
CA ARG A 56 2.70 -5.36 -0.10
C ARG A 56 3.84 -4.40 0.23
N LYS A 57 4.81 -4.88 1.01
CA LYS A 57 6.06 -4.19 1.31
C LYS A 57 7.13 -4.65 0.32
N VAL A 58 7.81 -3.70 -0.32
CA VAL A 58 8.95 -3.95 -1.20
C VAL A 58 10.16 -3.20 -0.64
N VAL A 59 11.29 -3.88 -0.56
CA VAL A 59 12.56 -3.30 -0.14
C VAL A 59 13.51 -3.33 -1.34
N SER A 60 14.05 -2.17 -1.71
CA SER A 60 15.01 -2.03 -2.81
C SER A 60 16.19 -1.17 -2.32
N GLY A 61 17.33 -1.82 -2.07
CA GLY A 61 18.44 -1.19 -1.37
C GLY A 61 18.01 -0.70 0.01
N ASN A 62 18.20 0.61 0.27
CA ASN A 62 17.79 1.27 1.51
C ASN A 62 16.38 1.88 1.45
N THR A 63 15.64 1.65 0.36
CA THR A 63 14.31 2.20 0.16
C THR A 63 13.24 1.17 0.51
N VAL A 64 12.30 1.56 1.36
CA VAL A 64 11.11 0.76 1.68
C VAL A 64 9.90 1.42 1.04
N SER A 65 9.14 0.65 0.26
CA SER A 65 7.89 1.10 -0.35
C SER A 65 6.75 0.16 -0.02
N PHE A 66 5.57 0.71 0.17
CA PHE A 66 4.32 -0.02 0.33
C PHE A 66 3.43 0.25 -0.86
N PHE A 67 2.73 -0.78 -1.31
CA PHE A 67 1.77 -0.70 -2.41
C PHE A 67 0.48 -1.38 -2.01
N TRP A 68 -0.62 -0.95 -2.57
CA TRP A 68 -1.95 -1.51 -2.32
C TRP A 68 -2.77 -1.54 -3.62
N ASP A 69 -3.90 -2.22 -3.57
CA ASP A 69 -4.83 -2.24 -4.70
C ASP A 69 -5.59 -0.92 -4.82
N ASP A 70 -5.91 -0.55 -6.06
CA ASP A 70 -6.73 0.63 -6.33
C ASP A 70 -8.14 0.47 -5.74
N ILE A 71 -8.71 1.57 -5.26
CA ILE A 71 -10.06 1.61 -4.72
C ILE A 71 -10.91 2.39 -5.72
N LYS A 72 -11.93 1.73 -6.26
CA LYS A 72 -12.82 2.31 -7.27
C LYS A 72 -13.34 3.67 -6.79
N HIS A 73 -13.27 4.67 -7.68
CA HIS A 73 -13.69 6.06 -7.45
C HIS A 73 -12.83 6.86 -6.44
N ALA A 74 -11.82 6.26 -5.80
CA ALA A 74 -10.90 7.02 -4.98
C ALA A 74 -10.07 7.97 -5.86
N SER A 75 -9.82 9.17 -5.35
CA SER A 75 -8.99 10.17 -6.04
C SER A 75 -7.59 10.28 -5.47
N LYS A 76 -7.42 9.87 -4.22
CA LYS A 76 -6.16 9.94 -3.49
C LYS A 76 -6.22 9.05 -2.24
N TYR A 77 -5.10 8.89 -1.58
CA TYR A 77 -4.96 8.10 -0.37
C TYR A 77 -4.28 8.90 0.73
N LEU A 78 -4.83 8.83 1.93
CA LEU A 78 -4.23 9.35 3.13
C LEU A 78 -3.40 8.26 3.79
N VAL A 79 -2.11 8.54 3.99
CA VAL A 79 -1.19 7.69 4.73
C VAL A 79 -1.09 8.23 6.16
N GLN A 80 -1.39 7.38 7.13
CA GLN A 80 -1.31 7.70 8.55
C GLN A 80 -0.22 6.88 9.22
N GLY A 81 0.49 7.48 10.18
CA GLY A 81 1.51 6.84 10.99
C GLY A 81 1.07 6.70 12.44
N LEU A 82 1.44 5.60 13.09
CA LEU A 82 1.24 5.39 14.51
C LEU A 82 2.43 5.97 15.29
N ASN A 83 2.18 7.02 16.09
CA ASN A 83 3.19 7.70 16.89
C ASN A 83 3.49 6.97 18.21
N SER A 84 4.53 7.39 18.92
CA SER A 84 4.94 6.81 20.21
C SER A 84 3.86 6.85 21.31
N ALA A 85 2.90 7.77 21.21
CA ALA A 85 1.74 7.87 22.10
C ALA A 85 0.60 6.90 21.73
N GLY A 86 0.77 6.07 20.69
CA GLY A 86 -0.26 5.13 20.23
C GLY A 86 -1.39 5.79 19.45
N GLN A 87 -1.16 6.99 18.92
CA GLN A 87 -2.13 7.75 18.14
C GLN A 87 -1.81 7.70 16.65
N TRP A 88 -2.85 7.58 15.83
CA TRP A 88 -2.73 7.69 14.38
C TRP A 88 -2.70 9.15 13.95
N VAL A 89 -1.67 9.53 13.21
CA VAL A 89 -1.43 10.89 12.73
C VAL A 89 -1.37 10.89 11.22
N ASP A 90 -2.00 11.88 10.59
CA ASP A 90 -1.96 12.11 9.15
C ASP A 90 -0.55 12.54 8.73
N LEU A 91 0.10 11.76 7.88
CA LEU A 91 1.47 12.06 7.44
C LEU A 91 1.51 12.71 6.07
N LYS A 92 0.85 12.09 5.09
CA LYS A 92 0.85 12.56 3.70
C LYS A 92 -0.33 12.04 2.91
N VAL A 93 -0.67 12.78 1.87
CA VAL A 93 -1.63 12.37 0.84
C VAL A 93 -0.87 12.01 -0.42
N VAL A 94 -1.23 10.88 -1.03
CA VAL A 94 -0.63 10.39 -2.28
C VAL A 94 -1.71 10.12 -3.33
N TYR A 95 -1.38 10.33 -4.60
CA TYR A 95 -2.27 10.09 -5.74
C TYR A 95 -2.00 8.76 -6.44
N SER A 96 -0.92 8.09 -6.06
CA SER A 96 -0.56 6.73 -6.48
C SER A 96 -0.98 5.70 -5.44
N ASN A 97 -1.15 4.46 -5.86
CA ASN A 97 -1.37 3.31 -4.97
C ASN A 97 -0.07 2.82 -4.29
N GLN A 98 0.83 3.76 -3.97
CA GLN A 98 2.09 3.49 -3.30
C GLN A 98 2.49 4.61 -2.35
N VAL A 99 3.30 4.26 -1.35
CA VAL A 99 4.06 5.21 -0.55
C VAL A 99 5.47 4.69 -0.31
N THR A 100 6.45 5.57 -0.49
CA THR A 100 7.83 5.31 -0.07
C THR A 100 8.04 5.89 1.33
N ILE A 101 8.69 5.11 2.18
CA ILE A 101 9.07 5.50 3.54
C ILE A 101 10.32 6.38 3.42
N ASP A 102 10.17 7.62 3.84
CA ASP A 102 11.20 8.66 3.87
C ASP A 102 11.35 9.21 5.30
N SER A 103 12.11 10.29 5.49
CA SER A 103 12.37 10.90 6.79
C SER A 103 11.11 11.35 7.54
N THR A 104 9.98 11.55 6.85
CA THR A 104 8.67 11.89 7.46
C THR A 104 8.18 10.78 8.41
N PHE A 105 8.66 9.55 8.23
CA PHE A 105 8.20 8.37 8.97
C PHE A 105 9.10 8.00 10.16
N ASN A 106 10.17 8.74 10.42
CA ASN A 106 11.19 8.38 11.41
C ASN A 106 10.63 8.19 12.84
N ASP A 107 9.63 8.99 13.22
CA ASP A 107 9.03 8.95 14.56
C ASP A 107 7.81 8.02 14.67
N TYR A 108 7.57 7.23 13.61
CA TYR A 108 6.40 6.36 13.49
C TYR A 108 6.83 4.91 13.27
N PHE A 109 6.01 3.96 13.71
CA PHE A 109 6.38 2.54 13.64
C PHE A 109 5.43 1.66 12.84
N GLN A 110 4.19 2.10 12.65
CA GLN A 110 3.21 1.46 11.79
C GLN A 110 2.56 2.48 10.87
N LEU A 111 2.16 2.04 9.67
CA LEU A 111 1.34 2.82 8.75
C LEU A 111 0.00 2.15 8.52
N ARG A 112 -0.99 2.95 8.15
CA ARG A 112 -2.22 2.51 7.51
C ARG A 112 -2.62 3.51 6.44
N VAL A 113 -3.48 3.08 5.53
CA VAL A 113 -3.88 3.86 4.37
C VAL A 113 -5.40 3.93 4.30
N THR A 114 -5.93 5.12 3.99
CA THR A 114 -7.37 5.36 3.84
C THR A 114 -7.62 5.96 2.46
N ALA A 115 -8.63 5.44 1.75
CA ALA A 115 -9.05 6.01 0.47
C ALA A 115 -9.84 7.32 0.66
N CYS A 116 -9.62 8.26 -0.26
CA CYS A 116 -10.19 9.61 -0.21
C CYS A 116 -10.93 9.94 -1.51
N ASN A 117 -11.97 10.76 -1.40
CA ASN A 117 -12.62 11.34 -2.59
C ASN A 117 -11.81 12.52 -3.12
N TYR A 118 -12.30 13.18 -4.16
CA TYR A 118 -11.62 14.32 -4.79
C TYR A 118 -11.42 15.50 -3.81
N ASN A 119 -12.39 15.78 -2.95
CA ASN A 119 -12.42 16.97 -2.10
C ASN A 119 -11.70 16.81 -0.76
N SER A 120 -11.78 15.64 -0.11
CA SER A 120 -11.35 15.45 1.27
C SER A 120 -10.90 14.01 1.55
N CYS A 121 -10.17 13.82 2.64
CA CYS A 121 -9.86 12.53 3.24
C CYS A 121 -10.58 12.29 4.57
N LYS A 122 -11.25 13.32 5.10
CA LYS A 122 -11.91 13.26 6.41
C LYS A 122 -13.23 12.51 6.28
N GLY A 123 -13.34 11.35 6.93
CA GLY A 123 -14.57 10.56 6.96
C GLY A 123 -14.96 9.93 5.61
N THR A 124 -14.04 9.86 4.66
CA THR A 124 -14.34 9.35 3.31
C THR A 124 -14.15 7.86 3.17
N GLY A 125 -13.27 7.24 3.97
CA GLY A 125 -12.93 5.83 3.81
C GLY A 125 -12.60 5.16 5.13
N ILE A 126 -12.62 3.83 5.11
CA ILE A 126 -12.18 2.99 6.21
C ILE A 126 -10.66 2.81 6.10
N ALA A 127 -9.94 2.94 7.21
CA ALA A 127 -8.49 2.72 7.21
C ALA A 127 -8.15 1.23 6.98
N SER A 128 -7.05 0.98 6.27
CA SER A 128 -6.50 -0.37 6.11
C SER A 128 -6.09 -0.99 7.45
N ARG A 129 -5.72 -2.27 7.41
CA ARG A 129 -4.92 -2.89 8.48
C ARG A 129 -3.63 -2.08 8.68
N SER A 130 -3.05 -2.17 9.87
CA SER A 130 -1.78 -1.54 10.20
C SER A 130 -0.60 -2.41 9.77
N TYR A 131 0.45 -1.77 9.25
CA TYR A 131 1.66 -2.43 8.76
C TYR A 131 2.89 -1.82 9.39
N ALA A 132 3.70 -2.64 10.05
CA ALA A 132 4.95 -2.20 10.66
C ALA A 132 6.03 -1.98 9.59
N PHE A 133 6.77 -0.87 9.72
CA PHE A 133 7.91 -0.57 8.84
C PHE A 133 9.18 -0.21 9.59
N ASN A 134 9.08 0.25 10.85
CA ASN A 134 10.19 0.35 11.78
C ASN A 134 10.09 -0.74 12.85
N LYS A 135 11.24 -1.27 13.30
CA LYS A 135 11.27 -2.17 14.46
C LYS A 135 11.02 -1.34 15.72
N LYS A 136 10.01 -1.72 16.51
CA LYS A 136 9.92 -1.25 17.90
C LYS A 136 11.01 -1.98 18.68
N VAL A 137 12.12 -1.31 18.95
CA VAL A 137 13.15 -1.88 19.84
C VAL A 137 12.60 -1.82 21.26
N ILE A 138 12.20 -2.97 21.78
CA ILE A 138 11.83 -3.12 23.19
C ILE A 138 13.10 -3.55 23.91
N PHE A 139 13.72 -2.63 24.65
CA PHE A 139 14.77 -3.00 25.59
C PHE A 139 14.09 -3.69 26.78
N ILE A 140 14.10 -5.03 26.76
CA ILE A 140 13.86 -5.80 27.97
C ILE A 140 15.20 -5.78 28.72
N HIS A 141 15.27 -5.06 29.84
CA HIS A 141 16.42 -5.24 30.72
C HIS A 141 16.35 -6.68 31.23
N THR A 142 17.34 -7.52 30.89
CA THR A 142 17.47 -8.80 31.58
C THR A 142 17.91 -8.48 33.00
N ASP A 143 17.10 -8.90 33.96
CA ASP A 143 17.48 -8.84 35.37
C ASP A 143 18.71 -9.75 35.56
N LEU A 144 19.86 -9.10 35.69
CA LEU A 144 21.14 -9.47 36.29
C LEU A 144 21.73 -10.90 36.27
N LEU A 145 21.18 -11.94 35.62
CA LEU A 145 21.84 -13.27 35.55
C LEU A 145 21.55 -14.13 34.30
N GLY A 146 21.11 -13.58 33.16
CA GLY A 146 20.89 -14.40 31.95
C GLY A 146 21.04 -13.63 30.66
N SER A 147 21.99 -14.05 29.81
CA SER A 147 22.29 -13.46 28.51
C SER A 147 21.04 -13.33 27.63
N PRO A 148 20.83 -12.19 26.95
CA PRO A 148 19.66 -12.01 26.09
C PRO A 148 19.74 -12.93 24.87
N VAL A 149 18.74 -13.78 24.70
CA VAL A 149 18.48 -14.47 23.44
C VAL A 149 17.63 -13.52 22.58
N VAL A 150 18.24 -12.99 21.53
CA VAL A 150 17.50 -12.35 20.43
C VAL A 150 16.74 -13.44 19.69
N GLU A 151 15.42 -13.41 19.74
CA GLU A 151 14.57 -14.16 18.80
C GLU A 151 13.97 -13.20 17.78
N SER A 152 14.23 -13.50 16.51
CA SER A 152 13.66 -12.81 15.36
C SER A 152 12.48 -13.60 14.81
N HIS A 153 11.30 -12.99 14.78
CA HIS A 153 10.15 -13.44 13.98
C HIS A 153 9.70 -12.30 13.05
#